data_AF-A0A672NV10-F1
#
_entry.id   AF-A0A672NV10-F1
#
_cell.length_a   1.000
_cell.length_b   1.000
_cell.length_c   1.000
_cell.angle_alpha   90.00
_cell.angle_beta   90.00
_cell.angle_gamma   90.00
#
_symmetry.space_group_name_H-M   'P 1'
#
loop_
_entity.id
_entity.type
_entity.pdbx_description
1 polymer ?
#
loop_
_entity_poly.entity_id
_entity_poly.type
_entity_poly.pdbx_seq_one_letter_code
_entity_poly.pdbx_strand_id
1 'polypeptide(L)'
;MGLINRELVEFLNSVIVDLRRKNEDLTSKLETMSEAALNGNGPTLKKQAPPRLFCDICDCFDLHDTEDCPTQDQMLDSLPHTSYHGSTSDQRPYCDICEVFGHWTESCKDDQTF
;
A
#
# COMPACT_ATOMS: atom_id res chain seq x y z
N MET A 1 -38.20 -12.61 -53.90
CA MET A 1 -38.07 -12.18 -52.49
C MET A 1 -37.30 -13.16 -51.59
N GLY A 2 -37.18 -14.46 -51.89
CA GLY A 2 -36.52 -15.43 -50.99
C GLY A 2 -34.97 -15.53 -51.07
N LEU A 3 -34.34 -15.06 -52.14
CA LEU A 3 -32.90 -15.28 -52.38
C LEU A 3 -32.00 -14.23 -51.70
N ILE A 4 -32.41 -12.96 -51.69
CA ILE A 4 -31.66 -11.85 -51.05
C ILE A 4 -31.51 -12.07 -49.54
N ASN A 5 -32.49 -12.70 -48.89
CA ASN A 5 -32.43 -13.02 -47.47
C ASN A 5 -31.39 -14.08 -47.14
N ARG A 6 -31.12 -15.02 -48.06
CA ARG A 6 -30.19 -16.12 -47.80
C ARG A 6 -28.73 -15.64 -47.85
N GLU A 7 -28.38 -14.83 -48.85
CA GLU A 7 -27.02 -14.26 -48.94
C GLU A 7 -26.71 -13.31 -47.77
N LEU A 8 -27.69 -12.50 -47.34
CA LEU A 8 -27.52 -11.63 -46.17
C LEU A 8 -27.36 -12.45 -44.88
N VAL A 9 -28.12 -13.53 -44.72
CA VAL A 9 -28.00 -14.44 -43.57
C VAL A 9 -26.63 -15.13 -43.56
N GLU A 10 -26.15 -15.60 -44.71
CA GLU A 10 -24.81 -16.21 -44.84
C GLU A 10 -23.70 -15.20 -44.51
N PHE A 11 -23.81 -13.97 -45.00
CA PHE A 11 -22.87 -12.90 -44.66
C PHE A 11 -22.87 -12.58 -43.17
N LEU A 12 -24.05 -12.39 -42.57
CA LEU A 12 -24.16 -12.11 -41.14
C LEU A 12 -23.60 -13.26 -40.29
N ASN A 13 -23.87 -14.51 -40.67
CA ASN A 13 -23.30 -15.66 -39.98
C ASN A 13 -21.77 -15.68 -40.06
N SER A 14 -21.17 -15.35 -41.21
CA SER A 14 -19.72 -15.22 -41.32
C SER A 14 -19.17 -14.14 -40.38
N VAL A 15 -19.79 -12.96 -40.37
CA VAL A 15 -19.37 -11.85 -39.50
C VAL A 15 -19.53 -12.21 -38.02
N ILE A 16 -20.62 -12.89 -37.65
CA ILE A 16 -20.86 -13.35 -36.27
C ILE A 16 -19.79 -14.35 -35.84
N VAL A 17 -19.43 -15.31 -36.70
CA VAL A 17 -18.37 -16.28 -36.42
C VAL A 17 -17.03 -15.57 -36.25
N ASP A 18 -16.69 -14.64 -37.14
CA ASP A 18 -15.45 -13.86 -37.07
C ASP A 18 -15.36 -13.01 -35.80
N LEU A 19 -16.47 -12.37 -35.40
CA LEU A 19 -16.53 -11.57 -34.18
C LEU A 19 -16.45 -12.43 -32.92
N ARG A 20 -17.12 -13.59 -32.89
CA ARG A 20 -17.00 -14.53 -31.77
C ARG A 20 -15.56 -15.01 -31.59
N ARG A 21 -14.91 -15.40 -32.70
CA ARG A 21 -13.50 -15.80 -32.69
C ARG A 21 -12.58 -14.70 -32.18
N LYS A 22 -12.79 -13.45 -32.62
CA LYS A 22 -12.02 -12.29 -32.13
C LYS A 22 -12.26 -12.02 -30.64
N ASN A 23 -13.50 -12.15 -30.17
CA ASN A 23 -13.80 -12.01 -28.76
C ASN A 23 -13.13 -13.10 -27.91
N GLU A 24 -13.16 -14.35 -28.37
CA GLU A 24 -12.47 -15.46 -27.69
C GLU A 24 -10.95 -15.22 -27.62
N ASP A 25 -10.33 -14.78 -28.72
CA ASP A 25 -8.89 -14.43 -28.76
C ASP A 25 -8.55 -13.27 -27.82
N LEU A 26 -9.39 -12.23 -27.76
CA LEU A 26 -9.20 -11.11 -26.84
C LEU A 26 -9.37 -11.53 -25.38
N THR A 27 -10.38 -12.34 -25.07
CA THR A 27 -10.58 -12.88 -23.71
C THR A 27 -9.39 -13.74 -23.28
N SER A 28 -8.91 -14.63 -24.15
CA SER A 28 -7.75 -15.47 -23.87
C SER A 28 -6.47 -14.64 -23.64
N LYS A 29 -6.28 -13.55 -24.39
CA LYS A 29 -5.16 -12.61 -24.17
C LYS A 29 -5.27 -11.88 -22.83
N LEU A 30 -6.48 -11.49 -22.42
CA LEU A 30 -6.70 -10.85 -21.12
C LEU A 30 -6.43 -11.83 -19.97
N GLU A 31 -6.88 -13.08 -20.09
CA GLU A 31 -6.56 -14.13 -19.10
C GLU A 31 -5.05 -14.36 -19.02
N THR A 32 -4.38 -14.51 -20.17
CA THR A 32 -2.92 -14.67 -20.22
C THR A 32 -2.19 -13.48 -19.59
N MET A 33 -2.63 -12.25 -19.87
CA MET A 33 -2.04 -11.04 -19.30
C MET A 33 -2.30 -10.94 -17.79
N SER A 34 -3.50 -11.31 -17.34
CA SER A 34 -3.86 -11.38 -15.91
C SER A 34 -3.00 -12.40 -15.18
N GLU A 35 -2.87 -13.61 -15.73
CA GLU A 35 -2.00 -14.66 -15.20
C GLU A 35 -0.55 -14.22 -15.17
N ALA A 36 -0.05 -13.53 -16.20
CA ALA A 36 1.31 -13.00 -16.22
C ALA A 36 1.54 -11.90 -15.16
N ALA A 37 0.53 -11.06 -14.89
CA ALA A 37 0.59 -10.03 -13.85
C ALA A 37 0.61 -10.63 -12.44
N LEU A 38 -0.16 -11.70 -12.22
CA LEU A 38 -0.20 -12.42 -10.94
C LEU A 38 1.03 -13.33 -10.74
N ASN A 39 1.57 -13.93 -11.80
CA ASN A 39 2.72 -14.82 -11.72
C ASN A 39 4.08 -14.10 -11.62
N GLY A 40 4.14 -12.77 -11.57
CA GLY A 40 5.38 -12.03 -11.27
C GLY A 40 6.58 -12.34 -12.20
N ASN A 41 6.34 -12.96 -13.36
CA ASN A 41 7.39 -13.51 -14.21
C ASN A 41 7.73 -12.56 -15.35
N GLY A 42 8.44 -11.48 -14.99
CA GLY A 42 9.41 -10.89 -15.90
C GLY A 42 10.49 -11.91 -16.29
N PRO A 43 11.27 -11.64 -17.37
CA PRO A 43 12.32 -12.55 -17.79
C PRO A 43 13.31 -12.71 -16.64
N THR A 44 13.45 -13.95 -16.15
CA THR A 44 14.24 -14.39 -14.99
C THR A 44 13.64 -14.03 -13.62
N LEU A 45 12.89 -14.98 -13.01
CA LEU A 45 12.75 -15.01 -11.56
C LEU A 45 14.15 -15.20 -10.93
N LYS A 46 14.81 -14.09 -10.65
CA LYS A 46 15.59 -14.03 -9.43
C LYS A 46 14.54 -14.10 -8.33
N LYS A 47 14.52 -15.20 -7.57
CA LYS A 47 13.73 -15.33 -6.33
C LYS A 47 13.85 -13.99 -5.60
N GLN A 48 12.78 -13.18 -5.58
CA GLN A 48 12.82 -11.96 -4.80
C GLN A 48 13.10 -12.40 -3.38
N ALA A 49 14.13 -11.82 -2.76
CA ALA A 49 14.45 -12.13 -1.39
C ALA A 49 13.18 -11.90 -0.55
N PRO A 50 12.93 -12.72 0.47
CA PRO A 50 11.84 -12.48 1.41
C PRO A 50 11.85 -11.00 1.85
N PRO A 51 10.69 -10.36 2.07
CA PRO A 51 10.62 -9.03 2.65
C PRO A 51 11.54 -8.96 3.88
N ARG A 52 12.43 -7.96 3.92
CA ARG A 52 13.34 -7.80 5.05
C ARG A 52 12.51 -7.48 6.30
N LEU A 53 12.81 -8.17 7.39
CA LEU A 53 12.19 -7.89 8.69
C LEU A 53 12.82 -6.61 9.25
N PHE A 54 12.03 -5.75 9.87
CA PHE A 54 12.49 -4.51 10.50
C PHE A 54 11.74 -4.34 11.81
N CYS A 55 12.48 -4.12 12.89
CA CYS A 55 11.88 -3.84 14.18
C CYS A 55 11.92 -2.34 14.48
N ASP A 56 10.73 -1.75 14.62
CA ASP A 56 10.53 -0.32 14.89
C ASP A 56 10.92 0.11 16.31
N ILE A 57 11.23 -0.85 17.21
CA ILE A 57 11.60 -0.60 18.61
C ILE A 57 13.14 -0.47 18.77
N CYS A 58 13.91 -1.29 18.07
CA CYS A 58 15.39 -1.30 18.12
C CYS A 58 16.06 -0.70 16.88
N ASP A 59 15.29 -0.33 15.85
CA ASP A 59 15.77 0.08 14.52
C ASP A 59 16.69 -0.96 13.85
N CYS A 60 16.46 -2.25 14.10
CA CYS A 60 17.31 -3.33 13.63
C CYS A 60 16.65 -4.19 12.53
N PHE A 61 17.39 -4.47 11.46
CA PHE A 61 16.93 -5.26 10.31
C PHE A 61 17.26 -6.74 10.47
N ASP A 62 16.39 -7.60 9.94
CA ASP A 62 16.58 -9.05 9.72
C ASP A 62 16.88 -9.89 10.98
N LEU A 63 16.76 -9.31 12.18
CA LEU A 63 16.99 -10.00 13.45
C LEU A 63 15.71 -10.56 14.06
N HIS A 64 14.72 -9.69 14.28
CA HIS A 64 13.42 -10.00 14.84
C HIS A 64 12.38 -9.04 14.23
N ASP A 65 11.10 -9.43 14.31
CA ASP A 65 10.01 -8.50 14.07
C ASP A 65 9.76 -7.65 15.32
N THR A 66 9.05 -6.54 15.18
CA THR A 66 8.73 -5.60 16.25
C THR A 66 8.13 -6.28 17.49
N GLU A 67 7.31 -7.31 17.31
CA GLU A 67 6.67 -8.06 18.39
C GLU A 67 7.62 -8.93 19.22
N ASP A 68 8.77 -9.31 18.67
CA ASP A 68 9.79 -10.17 19.31
C ASP A 68 10.96 -9.35 19.88
N CYS A 69 10.80 -8.03 19.99
CA CYS A 69 11.89 -7.15 20.41
C CYS A 69 12.22 -7.32 21.90
N PRO A 70 13.45 -7.71 22.28
CA PRO A 70 13.81 -7.95 23.69
C PRO A 70 13.80 -6.67 24.54
N THR A 71 13.94 -5.50 23.91
CA THR A 71 13.80 -4.19 24.56
C THR A 71 12.34 -3.82 24.82
N GLN A 72 11.36 -4.51 24.22
CA GLN A 72 9.94 -4.32 24.49
C GLN A 72 9.60 -4.53 25.98
N ASP A 73 10.22 -5.52 26.63
CA ASP A 73 10.01 -5.80 28.07
C ASP A 73 10.75 -4.83 29.00
N GLN A 74 11.78 -4.12 28.50
CA GLN A 74 12.58 -3.18 29.28
C GLN A 74 12.05 -1.74 29.23
N MET A 75 11.15 -1.46 28.29
CA MET A 75 10.52 -0.14 28.09
C MET A 75 9.42 0.21 29.10
N LEU A 76 9.33 -0.51 30.22
CA LEU A 76 8.39 -0.19 31.30
C LEU A 76 8.68 1.17 31.97
N ASP A 77 9.82 1.83 31.68
CA ASP A 77 10.18 3.13 32.26
C ASP A 77 10.90 4.08 31.29
N SER A 78 10.42 4.18 30.04
CA SER A 78 10.83 5.25 29.12
C SER A 78 9.67 6.23 28.95
N LEU A 79 9.97 7.53 29.07
CA LEU A 79 8.97 8.58 28.85
C LEU A 79 8.20 8.29 27.55
N PRO A 80 6.86 8.34 27.57
CA PRO A 80 6.05 7.81 26.49
C PRO A 80 6.45 8.45 25.18
N HIS A 81 6.75 7.62 24.16
CA HIS A 81 6.84 8.09 22.79
C HIS A 81 5.63 8.98 22.51
N THR A 82 5.83 10.12 21.86
CA THR A 82 4.73 11.05 21.63
C THR A 82 3.73 10.41 20.68
N SER A 83 2.65 9.87 21.20
CA SER A 83 1.48 9.34 20.47
C SER A 83 0.60 10.46 19.92
N TYR A 84 1.21 11.59 19.56
CA TYR A 84 0.49 12.75 19.06
C TYR A 84 0.00 12.48 17.63
N HIS A 85 -1.26 12.08 17.52
CA HIS A 85 -1.98 11.91 16.26
C HIS A 85 -2.75 13.19 15.89
N GLY A 86 -2.05 14.33 15.82
CA GLY A 86 -2.65 15.57 15.34
C GLY A 86 -2.98 15.50 13.85
N SER A 87 -3.93 16.31 13.40
CA SER A 87 -4.11 16.56 11.97
C SER A 87 -2.82 17.15 11.40
N THR A 88 -2.41 16.71 10.22
CA THR A 88 -1.19 17.23 9.55
C THR A 88 -1.24 18.76 9.33
N SER A 89 -2.44 19.34 9.29
CA SER A 89 -2.68 20.77 9.16
C SER A 89 -2.50 21.58 10.44
N ASP A 90 -2.51 20.93 11.61
CA ASP A 90 -2.59 21.62 12.89
C ASP A 90 -1.25 21.54 13.62
N GLN A 91 -0.74 22.68 14.07
CA GLN A 91 0.53 22.73 14.78
C GLN A 91 0.37 22.22 16.20
N ARG A 92 1.22 21.27 16.59
CA ARG A 92 1.27 20.75 17.96
C ARG A 92 1.66 21.88 18.93
N PRO A 93 0.91 22.09 20.03
CA PRO A 93 1.28 23.05 21.06
C PRO A 93 2.66 22.72 21.67
N TYR A 94 3.58 23.68 21.55
CA TYR A 94 4.92 23.62 22.12
C TYR A 94 5.17 24.86 22.96
N CYS A 95 5.81 24.66 24.11
CA CYS A 95 6.19 25.73 25.02
C CYS A 95 7.70 25.92 24.98
N ASP A 96 8.17 27.09 24.56
CA ASP A 96 9.59 27.43 24.48
C ASP A 96 10.22 27.70 25.86
N ILE A 97 9.39 27.93 26.90
CA ILE A 97 9.87 28.15 28.27
C ILE A 97 10.19 26.81 28.96
N CYS A 98 9.28 25.83 28.83
CA CYS A 98 9.46 24.51 29.43
C CYS A 98 10.18 23.53 28.50
N GLU A 99 10.36 23.89 27.23
CA GLU A 99 10.90 23.04 26.16
C GLU A 99 10.16 21.69 26.00
N VAL A 100 8.86 21.67 26.33
CA VAL A 100 8.00 20.48 26.18
C VAL A 100 6.79 20.76 25.33
N PHE A 101 6.28 19.69 24.72
CA PHE A 101 4.99 19.73 24.06
C PHE A 101 3.84 19.50 25.04
N GLY A 102 2.71 20.17 24.82
CA GLY A 102 1.49 19.97 25.61
C GLY A 102 0.73 21.25 25.96
N HIS A 103 1.39 22.40 25.88
CA HIS A 103 0.77 23.73 26.00
C HIS A 103 1.57 24.73 25.17
N TRP A 104 0.96 25.87 24.85
CA TRP A 104 1.65 26.99 24.20
C TRP A 104 2.42 27.83 25.22
N THR A 105 3.52 28.42 24.78
CA THR A 105 4.34 29.35 25.59
C THR A 105 3.50 30.43 26.29
N GLU A 106 2.46 30.93 25.63
CA GLU A 106 1.56 31.99 26.15
C GLU A 106 0.70 31.56 27.35
N SER A 107 0.48 30.26 27.54
CA SER A 107 -0.30 29.70 28.66
C SER A 107 0.58 29.00 29.69
N CYS A 108 1.89 29.18 29.60
CA CYS A 108 2.85 28.61 30.53
C CYS A 108 2.69 29.21 31.93
N LYS A 109 2.68 28.35 32.97
CA LYS A 109 2.59 28.75 34.38
C LYS A 109 3.92 28.63 35.13
N ASP A 110 5.01 28.29 34.42
CA ASP A 110 6.35 28.37 35.01
C ASP A 110 6.78 29.83 35.02
N ASP A 111 6.61 30.47 36.18
CA ASP A 111 7.11 31.82 36.45
C ASP A 111 8.64 31.78 36.41
N GLN A 112 9.23 32.33 35.35
CA GLN A 112 10.69 32.50 35.23
C GLN A 112 11.20 33.25 36.46
N THR A 113 11.89 32.56 37.36
CA THR A 113 12.63 33.19 38.45
C THR A 113 14.03 33.48 37.95
N PHE A 114 14.29 34.73 37.61
CA PHE A 114 15.60 35.39 37.74
C PHE A 114 15.41 36.88 38.06
#